data_AF-A0A519WRG2-F1
#
_entry.id   AF-A0A519WRG2-F1
#
_cell.length_a   1.000
_cell.length_b   1.000
_cell.length_c   1.000
_cell.angle_alpha   90.00
_cell.angle_beta   90.00
_cell.angle_gamma   90.00
#
_symmetry.space_group_name_H-M   'P 1'
#
loop_
_entity.id
_entity.type
_entity.pdbx_description
1 polymer ?
#
loop_
_entity_poly.entity_id
_entity_poly.type
_entity_poly.pdbx_seq_one_letter_code
_entity_poly.pdbx_strand_id
1 'polypeptide(L)'
;YIPPTSVSQLPTNYKEKYVAERIAKNERFAKTLDKMGKVELADSIRHDQSILVPESFNVAKTWTEYLNRLMGAITGVLLIVLVVFSFVYKRVAKRIVVLSILNLLVVGFQGWLGSIVVSTNLMAWIVTVHMLLALVILAILIYTYNYALGLGQKPVVVMAKIWWLKLLIFVSIAVSVIQIVLGTEVREAVDYVSKGVNVVIRENWLEEVGKIFSYHRDMAIIVLILNLWIYREVKDKFSGKQALLIGNANGVVLLLQIGTGLILSYFALPPYAQALHILFSTVLFSLQYYLFLLIYRTTTYNQNPN
;
A
#
# COMPACT_ATOMS: atom_id res chain seq x y z
N TYR A 1 18.21 13.97 -15.70
CA TYR A 1 19.28 13.25 -14.97
C TYR A 1 19.16 11.78 -15.31
N ILE A 2 20.23 11.17 -15.81
CA ILE A 2 20.29 9.74 -16.13
C ILE A 2 21.13 9.07 -15.04
N PRO A 3 20.66 7.98 -14.38
CA PRO A 3 21.43 7.34 -13.33
C PRO A 3 22.72 6.70 -13.86
N PRO A 4 23.79 6.65 -13.03
CA PRO A 4 25.05 6.06 -13.44
C PRO A 4 24.90 4.55 -13.68
N THR A 5 25.70 4.04 -14.61
CA THR A 5 25.77 2.61 -14.98
C THR A 5 27.04 1.92 -14.47
N SER A 6 27.99 2.68 -13.92
CA SER A 6 29.24 2.15 -13.36
C SER A 6 29.73 2.99 -12.19
N VAL A 7 30.54 2.38 -11.31
CA VAL A 7 31.18 3.07 -10.17
C VAL A 7 32.07 4.22 -10.65
N SER A 8 32.69 4.09 -11.82
CA SER A 8 33.58 5.10 -12.40
C SER A 8 32.89 6.42 -12.76
N GLN A 9 31.56 6.44 -12.82
CA GLN A 9 30.77 7.66 -13.05
C GLN A 9 30.46 8.41 -11.74
N LEU A 10 30.84 7.84 -10.59
CA LEU A 10 30.60 8.46 -9.28
C LEU A 10 31.79 9.35 -8.88
N PRO A 11 31.53 10.48 -8.18
CA PRO A 11 32.58 11.27 -7.55
C PRO A 11 33.39 10.43 -6.55
N THR A 12 34.67 10.76 -6.38
CA THR A 12 35.58 10.07 -5.46
C THR A 12 35.12 10.11 -4.01
N ASN A 13 34.35 11.12 -3.61
CA ASN A 13 33.79 11.31 -2.26
C ASN A 13 32.29 10.98 -2.17
N TYR A 14 31.77 10.15 -3.08
CA TYR A 14 30.34 9.83 -3.16
C TYR A 14 29.79 9.24 -1.85
N LYS A 15 30.52 8.31 -1.22
CA LYS A 15 30.05 7.60 -0.03
C LYS A 15 29.93 8.54 1.17
N GLU A 16 30.94 9.38 1.39
CA GLU A 16 30.95 10.36 2.49
C GLU A 16 29.81 11.36 2.31
N LYS A 17 29.65 11.89 1.10
CA LYS A 17 28.57 12.82 0.78
C LYS A 17 27.19 12.18 0.99
N TYR A 18 27.00 10.95 0.51
CA TYR A 18 25.74 10.22 0.64
C TYR A 18 25.36 9.99 2.11
N VAL A 19 26.30 9.55 2.94
CA VAL A 19 26.07 9.35 4.39
C VAL A 19 25.78 10.68 5.09
N ALA A 20 26.54 11.74 4.78
CA ALA A 20 26.32 13.06 5.36
C ALA A 20 24.92 13.62 5.06
N GLU A 21 24.44 13.47 3.82
CA GLU A 21 23.08 13.87 3.42
C GLU A 21 22.00 13.08 4.18
N ARG A 22 22.19 11.78 4.38
CA ARG A 22 21.28 10.93 5.16
C ARG A 22 21.21 11.36 6.63
N ILE A 23 22.36 11.57 7.27
CA ILE A 23 22.44 12.00 8.66
C ILE A 23 21.72 13.34 8.84
N ALA A 24 22.05 14.34 8.00
CA ALA A 24 21.45 15.67 8.10
C ALA A 24 19.92 15.64 7.90
N LYS A 25 19.44 14.80 6.99
CA LYS A 25 18.01 14.64 6.73
C LYS A 25 17.29 13.93 7.88
N ASN A 26 17.87 12.85 8.39
CA ASN A 26 17.31 12.09 9.50
C ASN A 26 17.29 12.91 10.79
N GLU A 27 18.30 13.76 11.04
CA GLU A 27 18.29 14.68 12.18
C GLU A 27 17.18 15.73 12.07
N ARG A 28 16.91 16.27 10.88
CA ARG A 28 15.75 17.18 10.67
C ARG A 28 14.42 16.49 10.96
N PHE A 29 14.31 15.22 10.58
CA PHE A 29 13.11 14.43 10.85
C PHE A 29 12.98 14.09 12.35
N ALA A 30 14.06 13.67 13.00
CA ALA A 30 14.11 13.44 14.45
C ALA A 30 13.67 14.69 15.24
N LYS A 31 14.17 15.89 14.88
CA LYS A 31 13.71 17.16 15.47
C LYS A 31 12.21 17.43 15.28
N THR A 32 11.63 16.95 14.19
CA THR A 32 10.20 17.08 13.94
C THR A 32 9.42 16.15 14.86
N LEU A 33 9.91 14.91 15.06
CA LEU A 33 9.33 13.95 16.00
C LEU A 33 9.43 14.44 17.46
N ASP A 34 10.55 15.04 17.86
CA ASP A 34 10.73 15.66 19.19
C ASP A 34 9.64 16.70 19.45
N LYS A 35 9.41 17.61 18.49
CA LYS A 35 8.36 18.64 18.58
C LYS A 35 6.94 18.07 18.66
N MET A 36 6.74 16.86 18.15
CA MET A 36 5.47 16.14 18.23
C MET A 36 5.34 15.30 19.52
N GLY A 37 6.32 15.34 20.43
CA GLY A 37 6.36 14.55 21.65
C GLY A 37 6.69 13.07 21.42
N LYS A 38 7.25 12.72 20.24
CA LYS A 38 7.63 11.34 19.87
C LYS A 38 9.13 11.12 20.09
N VAL A 39 9.58 11.37 21.32
CA VAL A 39 11.01 11.34 21.70
C VAL A 39 11.64 9.97 21.42
N GLU A 40 10.97 8.88 21.80
CA GLU A 40 11.48 7.51 21.56
C GLU A 40 11.69 7.20 20.07
N LEU A 41 10.79 7.69 19.19
CA LEU A 41 10.95 7.52 17.74
C LEU A 41 12.10 8.36 17.21
N ALA A 42 12.27 9.59 17.71
CA ALA A 42 13.42 10.44 17.35
C ALA A 42 14.75 9.78 17.76
N ASP A 43 14.80 9.23 18.97
CA ASP A 43 16.00 8.56 19.49
C ASP A 43 16.32 7.28 18.71
N SER A 44 15.31 6.50 18.31
CA SER A 44 15.53 5.31 17.46
C SER A 44 16.23 5.65 16.14
N ILE A 45 15.92 6.82 15.55
CA ILE A 45 16.53 7.26 14.30
C ILE A 45 17.96 7.75 14.51
N ARG A 46 18.22 8.45 15.63
CA ARG A 46 19.56 8.98 15.95
C ARG A 46 20.57 7.88 16.26
N HIS A 47 20.12 6.79 16.89
CA HIS A 47 21.00 5.70 17.34
C HIS A 47 21.11 4.54 16.35
N ASP A 48 20.37 4.57 15.24
CA ASP A 48 20.47 3.54 14.20
C ASP A 48 21.80 3.66 13.42
N GLN A 49 22.75 2.81 13.82
CA GLN A 49 24.08 2.72 13.21
C GLN A 49 24.04 2.29 11.74
N SER A 50 22.97 1.62 11.29
CA SER A 50 22.86 1.16 9.90
C SER A 50 22.75 2.32 8.90
N ILE A 51 22.36 3.52 9.37
CA ILE A 51 22.33 4.75 8.58
C ILE A 51 23.75 5.23 8.24
N LEU A 52 24.72 4.95 9.12
CA LEU A 52 26.12 5.38 8.97
C LEU A 52 26.91 4.50 8.01
N VAL A 53 26.44 3.28 7.74
CA VAL A 53 27.13 2.32 6.87
C VAL A 53 26.84 2.68 5.40
N PRO A 54 27.85 3.08 4.61
CA PRO A 54 27.65 3.33 3.19
C PRO A 54 27.44 2.02 2.44
N GLU A 55 26.34 1.92 1.70
CA GLU A 55 26.12 0.78 0.81
C GLU A 55 27.07 0.81 -0.39
N SER A 56 27.44 -0.37 -0.88
CA SER A 56 28.15 -0.50 -2.14
C SER A 56 27.25 -0.08 -3.31
N PHE A 57 27.86 0.53 -4.32
CA PHE A 57 27.13 0.92 -5.52
C PHE A 57 26.57 -0.31 -6.21
N ASN A 58 25.26 -0.28 -6.50
CA ASN A 58 24.56 -1.32 -7.22
C ASN A 58 23.72 -0.68 -8.33
N VAL A 59 24.02 -1.04 -9.58
CA VAL A 59 23.35 -0.50 -10.77
C VAL A 59 21.86 -0.85 -10.76
N ALA A 60 21.50 -2.11 -10.51
CA ALA A 60 20.10 -2.55 -10.50
C ALA A 60 19.27 -1.82 -9.44
N LYS A 61 19.83 -1.64 -8.23
CA LYS A 61 19.19 -0.85 -7.17
C LYS A 61 19.00 0.61 -7.59
N THR A 62 20.05 1.22 -8.13
CA THR A 62 20.05 2.62 -8.57
C THR A 62 18.96 2.89 -9.63
N TRP A 63 18.81 2.00 -10.60
CA TRP A 63 17.77 2.09 -11.63
C TRP A 63 16.37 1.80 -11.07
N THR A 64 16.25 0.83 -10.16
CA THR A 64 14.97 0.55 -9.47
C THR A 64 14.48 1.77 -8.70
N GLU A 65 15.37 2.43 -7.95
CA GLU A 65 15.03 3.66 -7.24
C GLU A 65 14.70 4.82 -8.18
N TYR A 66 15.42 4.96 -9.29
CA TYR A 66 15.14 6.00 -10.28
C TYR A 66 13.76 5.81 -10.91
N LEU A 67 13.42 4.59 -11.34
CA LEU A 67 12.09 4.27 -11.87
C LEU A 67 11.01 4.54 -10.83
N ASN A 68 11.23 4.16 -9.57
CA ASN A 68 10.31 4.47 -8.48
C ASN A 68 10.09 5.98 -8.30
N ARG A 69 11.16 6.79 -8.33
CA ARG A 69 11.07 8.26 -8.29
C ARG A 69 10.34 8.84 -9.51
N LEU A 70 10.59 8.30 -10.69
CA LEU A 70 9.93 8.71 -11.92
C LEU A 70 8.42 8.42 -11.87
N MET A 71 8.02 7.23 -11.43
CA MET A 71 6.61 6.87 -11.23
C MET A 71 5.93 7.77 -10.19
N GLY A 72 6.63 8.12 -9.11
CA GLY A 72 6.16 9.11 -8.13
C GLY A 72 5.92 10.49 -8.75
N ALA A 73 6.86 10.98 -9.57
CA ALA A 73 6.73 12.25 -10.26
C ALA A 73 5.57 12.24 -11.28
N ILE A 74 5.43 11.18 -12.06
CA ILE A 74 4.32 10.99 -13.00
C ILE A 74 2.99 11.01 -12.23
N THR A 75 2.89 10.29 -11.11
CA THR A 75 1.69 10.27 -10.27
C THR A 75 1.35 11.67 -9.75
N GLY A 76 2.34 12.44 -9.30
CA GLY A 76 2.16 13.83 -8.88
C GLY A 76 1.61 14.71 -10.00
N VAL A 77 2.19 14.62 -11.21
CA VAL A 77 1.71 15.37 -12.39
C VAL A 77 0.27 14.98 -12.74
N LEU A 78 -0.06 13.69 -12.77
CA LEU A 78 -1.41 13.21 -13.03
C LEU A 78 -2.41 13.71 -11.99
N LEU A 79 -2.03 13.81 -10.71
CA LEU A 79 -2.88 14.36 -9.66
C LEU A 79 -3.06 15.88 -9.76
N ILE A 80 -2.05 16.63 -10.22
CA ILE A 80 -2.20 18.05 -10.56
C ILE A 80 -3.21 18.21 -11.68
N VAL A 81 -3.07 17.42 -12.75
CA VAL A 81 -4.01 17.41 -13.88
C VAL A 81 -5.42 17.06 -13.41
N LEU A 82 -5.56 16.05 -12.53
CA LEU A 82 -6.84 15.68 -11.92
C LEU A 82 -7.46 16.85 -11.15
N VAL A 83 -6.68 17.59 -10.36
CA VAL A 83 -7.17 18.79 -9.66
C VAL A 83 -7.68 19.84 -10.63
N VAL A 84 -6.95 20.13 -11.71
CA VAL A 84 -7.38 21.11 -12.73
C VAL A 84 -8.71 20.69 -13.35
N PHE A 85 -8.84 19.44 -13.80
CA PHE A 85 -10.08 18.94 -14.40
C PHE A 85 -11.23 18.78 -13.40
N SER A 86 -10.95 18.58 -12.11
CA SER A 86 -11.97 18.47 -11.08
C SER A 86 -12.87 19.72 -11.00
N PHE A 87 -12.35 20.91 -11.36
CA PHE A 87 -13.10 22.17 -11.31
C PHE A 87 -14.27 22.23 -12.30
N VAL A 88 -14.31 21.36 -13.32
CA VAL A 88 -15.50 21.18 -14.18
C VAL A 88 -16.72 20.80 -13.33
N TYR A 89 -16.50 20.02 -12.26
CA TYR A 89 -17.54 19.56 -11.35
C TYR A 89 -17.90 20.56 -10.24
N LYS A 90 -17.29 21.75 -10.17
CA LYS A 90 -17.44 22.68 -9.03
C LYS A 90 -18.88 23.11 -8.73
N ARG A 91 -19.77 23.12 -9.73
CA ARG A 91 -21.18 23.48 -9.58
C ARG A 91 -22.09 22.30 -9.28
N VAL A 92 -21.68 21.08 -9.64
CA VAL A 92 -22.52 19.86 -9.56
C VAL A 92 -22.11 18.97 -8.39
N ALA A 93 -20.80 18.82 -8.16
CA ALA A 93 -20.23 17.86 -7.23
C ALA A 93 -18.93 18.41 -6.60
N LYS A 94 -19.05 19.43 -5.75
CA LYS A 94 -17.92 20.08 -5.04
C LYS A 94 -17.01 19.10 -4.32
N ARG A 95 -17.55 17.96 -3.86
CA ARG A 95 -16.80 16.89 -3.21
C ARG A 95 -15.65 16.36 -4.08
N ILE A 96 -15.82 16.29 -5.40
CA ILE A 96 -14.75 15.84 -6.33
C ILE A 96 -13.56 16.81 -6.24
N VAL A 97 -13.82 18.12 -6.28
CA VAL A 97 -12.76 19.15 -6.18
C VAL A 97 -12.01 19.04 -4.86
N VAL A 98 -12.74 18.95 -3.73
CA VAL A 98 -12.14 18.84 -2.40
C VAL A 98 -11.26 17.59 -2.29
N LEU A 99 -11.76 16.44 -2.76
CA LEU A 99 -11.01 15.19 -2.69
C LEU A 99 -9.80 15.17 -3.62
N SER A 100 -9.89 15.76 -4.82
CA SER A 100 -8.74 15.90 -5.71
C SER A 100 -7.64 16.76 -5.09
N ILE A 101 -8.00 17.91 -4.49
CA ILE A 101 -7.04 18.80 -3.82
C ILE A 101 -6.43 18.09 -2.60
N LEU A 102 -7.26 17.48 -1.76
CA LEU A 102 -6.80 16.71 -0.62
C LEU A 102 -5.82 15.63 -1.06
N ASN A 103 -6.15 14.86 -2.10
CA ASN A 103 -5.28 13.78 -2.57
C ASN A 103 -3.94 14.29 -3.12
N LEU A 104 -3.92 15.47 -3.76
CA LEU A 104 -2.68 16.12 -4.18
C LEU A 104 -1.81 16.52 -2.98
N LEU A 105 -2.41 17.02 -1.89
CA LEU A 105 -1.67 17.33 -0.66
C LEU A 105 -1.12 16.06 -0.01
N VAL A 106 -1.95 15.01 0.05
CA VAL A 106 -1.57 13.72 0.65
C VAL A 106 -0.46 13.04 -0.15
N VAL A 107 -0.49 13.07 -1.50
CA VAL A 107 0.62 12.53 -2.31
C VAL A 107 1.92 13.35 -2.14
N GLY A 108 1.81 14.66 -1.94
CA GLY A 108 2.96 15.52 -1.63
C GLY A 108 3.61 15.10 -0.31
N PHE A 109 2.80 14.89 0.73
CA PHE A 109 3.26 14.36 2.01
C PHE A 109 3.82 12.94 1.89
N GLN A 110 3.19 12.08 1.08
CA GLN A 110 3.67 10.73 0.78
C GLN A 110 5.05 10.74 0.10
N GLY A 111 5.28 11.65 -0.84
CA GLY A 111 6.58 11.82 -1.51
C GLY A 111 7.67 12.27 -0.54
N TRP A 112 7.34 13.21 0.35
CA TRP A 112 8.23 13.61 1.44
C TRP A 112 8.56 12.41 2.37
N LEU A 113 7.54 11.68 2.82
CA LEU A 113 7.71 10.52 3.69
C LEU A 113 8.50 9.40 3.01
N GLY A 114 8.27 9.14 1.71
CA GLY A 114 9.05 8.16 0.94
C GLY A 114 10.52 8.55 0.84
N SER A 115 10.82 9.85 0.83
CA SER A 115 12.19 10.33 0.89
C SER A 115 12.84 10.07 2.26
N ILE A 116 12.06 10.07 3.35
CA ILE A 116 12.51 9.70 4.70
C ILE A 116 12.75 8.19 4.77
N VAL A 117 11.84 7.37 4.24
CA VAL A 117 11.98 5.90 4.16
C VAL A 117 13.34 5.48 3.60
N VAL A 118 13.78 6.13 2.53
CA VAL A 118 15.10 5.88 1.92
C VAL A 118 16.25 6.31 2.84
N SER A 119 16.16 7.50 3.46
CA SER A 119 17.26 8.00 4.30
C SER A 119 17.41 7.24 5.62
N THR A 120 16.32 6.72 6.18
CA THR A 120 16.29 5.89 7.40
C THR A 120 16.56 4.41 7.13
N ASN A 121 17.19 4.07 6.01
CA ASN A 121 17.57 2.69 5.67
C ASN A 121 16.40 1.70 5.64
N LEU A 122 15.21 2.16 5.25
CA LEU A 122 13.98 1.37 5.25
C LEU A 122 13.53 0.91 6.65
N MET A 123 13.79 1.72 7.69
CA MET A 123 13.24 1.52 9.03
C MET A 123 11.75 1.18 8.97
N ALA A 124 11.37 0.06 9.60
CA ALA A 124 10.14 -0.64 9.25
C ALA A 124 8.88 0.14 9.55
N TRP A 125 8.74 0.74 10.73
CA TRP A 125 7.55 1.50 11.07
C TRP A 125 7.31 2.68 10.10
N ILE A 126 8.38 3.29 9.57
CA ILE A 126 8.28 4.36 8.57
C ILE A 126 7.79 3.80 7.23
N VAL A 127 8.29 2.62 6.83
CA VAL A 127 7.79 1.88 5.65
C VAL A 127 6.31 1.53 5.82
N THR A 128 5.89 1.04 6.97
CA THR A 128 4.50 0.69 7.26
C THR A 128 3.59 1.91 7.18
N VAL A 129 3.97 3.03 7.82
CA VAL A 129 3.20 4.29 7.74
C VAL A 129 3.12 4.79 6.29
N HIS A 130 4.21 4.72 5.53
CA HIS A 130 4.23 5.08 4.12
C HIS A 130 3.28 4.19 3.30
N MET A 131 3.30 2.87 3.51
CA MET A 131 2.40 1.94 2.81
C MET A 131 0.93 2.18 3.15
N LEU A 132 0.60 2.40 4.42
CA LEU A 132 -0.78 2.68 4.85
C LEU A 132 -1.28 4.00 4.25
N LEU A 133 -0.44 5.03 4.21
CA LEU A 133 -0.79 6.30 3.58
C LEU A 133 -0.97 6.18 2.06
N ALA A 134 -0.22 5.29 1.39
CA ALA A 134 -0.46 4.94 -0.02
C ALA A 134 -1.85 4.31 -0.22
N LEU A 135 -2.29 3.41 0.67
CA LEU A 135 -3.63 2.84 0.62
C LEU A 135 -4.72 3.91 0.81
N VAL A 136 -4.47 4.92 1.65
CA VAL A 136 -5.38 6.07 1.83
C VAL A 136 -5.51 6.89 0.55
N ILE A 137 -4.39 7.21 -0.12
CA ILE A 137 -4.39 7.90 -1.43
C ILE A 137 -5.24 7.12 -2.44
N LEU A 138 -5.04 5.80 -2.48
CA LEU A 138 -5.75 4.90 -3.38
C LEU A 138 -7.25 4.85 -3.06
N ALA A 139 -7.62 4.81 -1.78
CA ALA A 139 -9.01 4.87 -1.34
C ALA A 139 -9.68 6.21 -1.74
N ILE A 140 -8.99 7.34 -1.57
CA ILE A 140 -9.50 8.66 -2.01
C ILE A 140 -9.74 8.67 -3.52
N LEU A 141 -8.81 8.12 -4.31
CA LEU A 141 -8.95 8.02 -5.77
C LEU A 141 -10.14 7.15 -6.19
N ILE A 142 -10.21 5.93 -5.64
CA ILE A 142 -11.28 4.97 -5.95
C ILE A 142 -12.64 5.55 -5.57
N TYR A 143 -12.74 6.20 -4.40
CA TYR A 143 -13.95 6.88 -3.98
C TYR A 143 -14.33 8.01 -4.93
N THR A 144 -13.38 8.89 -5.26
CA THR A 144 -13.61 10.05 -6.13
C THR A 144 -14.09 9.58 -7.52
N TYR A 145 -13.45 8.55 -8.07
CA TYR A 145 -13.83 7.91 -9.31
C TYR A 145 -15.25 7.30 -9.26
N ASN A 146 -15.54 6.50 -8.23
CA ASN A 146 -16.86 5.88 -8.06
C ASN A 146 -17.98 6.93 -7.91
N TYR A 147 -17.70 8.00 -7.15
CA TYR A 147 -18.65 9.09 -6.95
C TYR A 147 -18.91 9.85 -8.25
N ALA A 148 -17.87 10.14 -9.04
CA ALA A 148 -18.00 10.79 -10.33
C ALA A 148 -18.83 9.97 -11.33
N LEU A 149 -18.57 8.66 -11.44
CA LEU A 149 -19.38 7.75 -12.26
C LEU A 149 -20.84 7.66 -11.79
N GLY A 150 -21.07 7.91 -10.50
CA GLY A 150 -22.39 7.86 -9.92
C GLY A 150 -23.29 9.05 -10.17
N LEU A 151 -22.72 10.17 -10.63
CA LEU A 151 -23.49 11.39 -10.88
C LEU A 151 -24.54 11.13 -11.97
N GLY A 152 -25.81 11.38 -11.65
CA GLY A 152 -26.93 11.19 -12.57
C GLY A 152 -27.42 9.75 -12.74
N GLN A 153 -26.81 8.77 -12.08
CA GLN A 153 -27.28 7.38 -12.10
C GLN A 153 -28.24 7.08 -10.95
N LYS A 154 -29.36 6.40 -11.24
CA LYS A 154 -30.26 5.87 -10.21
C LYS A 154 -29.55 4.77 -9.41
N PRO A 155 -29.81 4.66 -8.09
CA PRO A 155 -29.24 3.57 -7.29
C PRO A 155 -29.72 2.22 -7.81
N VAL A 156 -28.85 1.21 -7.75
CA VAL A 156 -29.22 -0.17 -8.01
C VAL A 156 -30.15 -0.61 -6.87
N VAL A 157 -31.29 -1.21 -7.22
CA VAL A 157 -32.26 -1.73 -6.26
C VAL A 157 -32.18 -3.25 -6.26
N VAL A 158 -32.03 -3.86 -5.08
CA VAL A 158 -32.01 -5.31 -4.91
C VAL A 158 -33.08 -5.77 -3.92
N MET A 159 -33.56 -7.00 -4.08
CA MET A 159 -34.64 -7.58 -3.27
C MET A 159 -34.11 -8.29 -1.99
N ALA A 160 -32.94 -7.88 -1.50
CA ALA A 160 -32.25 -8.51 -0.37
C ALA A 160 -31.77 -7.48 0.66
N LYS A 161 -31.76 -7.84 1.95
CA LYS A 161 -31.15 -7.01 3.01
C LYS A 161 -29.63 -6.96 2.81
N ILE A 162 -29.13 -5.80 2.41
CA ILE A 162 -27.70 -5.58 2.09
C ILE A 162 -26.84 -5.11 3.27
N TRP A 163 -27.43 -4.71 4.40
CA TRP A 163 -26.67 -4.11 5.50
C TRP A 163 -25.59 -5.06 6.05
N TRP A 164 -25.93 -6.34 6.26
CA TRP A 164 -24.96 -7.37 6.67
C TRP A 164 -23.81 -7.54 5.68
N LEU A 165 -24.09 -7.46 4.36
CA LEU A 165 -23.06 -7.52 3.34
C LEU A 165 -22.13 -6.30 3.38
N LYS A 166 -22.68 -5.10 3.63
CA LYS A 166 -21.86 -3.88 3.81
C LYS A 166 -20.91 -4.04 5.01
N LEU A 167 -21.41 -4.53 6.13
CA LEU A 167 -20.61 -4.79 7.33
C LEU A 167 -19.53 -5.86 7.07
N LEU A 168 -19.90 -6.97 6.42
CA LEU A 168 -18.98 -8.05 6.08
C LEU A 168 -17.82 -7.57 5.20
N ILE A 169 -18.11 -6.80 4.14
CA ILE A 169 -17.07 -6.24 3.26
C ILE A 169 -16.19 -5.24 4.03
N PHE A 170 -16.78 -4.39 4.87
CA PHE A 170 -16.01 -3.46 5.69
C PHE A 170 -15.05 -4.18 6.64
N VAL A 171 -15.52 -5.23 7.33
CA VAL A 171 -14.68 -6.08 8.20
C VAL A 171 -13.58 -6.75 7.37
N SER A 172 -13.88 -7.27 6.18
CA SER A 172 -12.88 -7.88 5.30
C SER A 172 -11.78 -6.90 4.86
N ILE A 173 -12.13 -5.64 4.58
CA ILE A 173 -11.15 -4.58 4.29
C ILE A 173 -10.27 -4.32 5.52
N ALA A 174 -10.86 -4.18 6.71
CA ALA A 174 -10.10 -3.96 7.94
C ALA A 174 -9.12 -5.11 8.22
N VAL A 175 -9.58 -6.36 8.09
CA VAL A 175 -8.73 -7.55 8.22
C VAL A 175 -7.63 -7.56 7.15
N SER A 176 -7.92 -7.14 5.92
CA SER A 176 -6.92 -7.06 4.86
C SER A 176 -5.87 -5.98 5.12
N VAL A 177 -6.24 -4.84 5.74
CA VAL A 177 -5.28 -3.82 6.19
C VAL A 177 -4.39 -4.37 7.30
N ILE A 178 -4.95 -5.08 8.29
CA ILE A 178 -4.16 -5.74 9.34
C ILE A 178 -3.19 -6.77 8.72
N GLN A 179 -3.65 -7.54 7.74
CA GLN A 179 -2.81 -8.50 7.01
C GLN A 179 -1.63 -7.83 6.29
N ILE A 180 -1.85 -6.65 5.70
CA ILE A 180 -0.78 -5.85 5.08
C ILE A 180 0.23 -5.38 6.13
N VAL A 181 -0.23 -4.93 7.30
CA VAL A 181 0.66 -4.54 8.42
C VAL A 181 1.51 -5.73 8.88
N LEU A 182 0.88 -6.89 9.14
CA LEU A 182 1.63 -8.11 9.49
C LEU A 182 2.63 -8.50 8.39
N GLY A 183 2.27 -8.30 7.11
CA GLY A 183 3.19 -8.51 5.99
C GLY A 183 4.41 -7.57 6.03
N THR A 184 4.25 -6.31 6.47
CA THR A 184 5.38 -5.41 6.66
C THR A 184 6.28 -5.82 7.83
N GLU A 185 5.71 -6.40 8.90
CA GLU A 185 6.50 -6.92 10.03
C GLU A 185 7.27 -8.19 9.64
N VAL A 186 6.69 -9.09 8.83
CA VAL A 186 7.43 -10.23 8.25
C VAL A 186 8.61 -9.74 7.42
N ARG A 187 8.40 -8.71 6.58
CA ARG A 187 9.47 -8.11 5.78
C ARG A 187 10.59 -7.56 6.65
N GLU A 188 10.25 -6.85 7.73
CA GLU A 188 11.23 -6.31 8.68
C GLU A 188 12.05 -7.43 9.34
N ALA A 189 11.37 -8.48 9.82
CA ALA A 189 12.05 -9.61 10.44
C ALA A 189 13.00 -10.31 9.46
N VAL A 190 12.60 -10.48 8.20
CA VAL A 190 13.49 -10.98 7.13
C VAL A 190 14.68 -10.06 6.92
N ASP A 191 14.47 -8.74 6.85
CA ASP A 191 15.55 -7.76 6.68
C ASP A 191 16.56 -7.83 7.83
N TYR A 192 16.07 -8.02 9.07
CA TYR A 192 16.92 -8.20 10.26
C TYR A 192 17.76 -9.48 10.17
N VAL A 193 17.16 -10.62 9.82
CA VAL A 193 17.86 -11.90 9.64
C VAL A 193 18.92 -11.79 8.53
N SER A 194 18.59 -11.15 7.42
CA SER A 194 19.49 -11.01 6.26
C SER A 194 20.77 -10.21 6.56
N LYS A 195 20.76 -9.38 7.60
CA LYS A 195 21.86 -8.50 8.02
C LYS A 195 22.55 -8.98 9.31
N GLY A 196 22.14 -10.13 9.86
CA GLY A 196 22.68 -10.67 11.11
C GLY A 196 24.16 -11.09 11.02
N VAL A 197 24.81 -11.22 12.18
CA VAL A 197 26.25 -11.54 12.30
C VAL A 197 26.59 -12.93 11.73
N ASN A 198 25.67 -13.89 11.84
CA ASN A 198 25.79 -15.22 11.24
C ASN A 198 24.74 -15.35 10.13
N VAL A 199 25.02 -14.73 8.96
CA VAL A 199 24.09 -14.79 7.82
C VAL A 199 23.85 -16.26 7.46
N VAL A 200 22.66 -16.74 7.79
CA VAL A 200 22.22 -18.09 7.42
C VAL A 200 21.97 -18.11 5.93
N ILE A 201 22.13 -19.28 5.32
CA ILE A 201 21.73 -19.58 3.95
C ILE A 201 20.29 -19.06 3.73
N ARG A 202 20.05 -18.36 2.62
CA ARG A 202 18.85 -17.57 2.34
C ARG A 202 17.55 -18.37 2.46
N GLU A 203 17.63 -19.64 2.10
CA GLU A 203 16.60 -20.65 2.18
C GLU A 203 16.05 -20.83 3.61
N ASN A 204 16.86 -20.59 4.64
CA ASN A 204 16.49 -20.78 6.04
C ASN A 204 16.04 -19.48 6.73
N TRP A 205 16.03 -18.33 6.03
CA TRP A 205 15.70 -17.04 6.67
C TRP A 205 14.32 -17.04 7.31
N LEU A 206 13.34 -17.71 6.69
CA LEU A 206 11.97 -17.77 7.21
C LEU A 206 11.84 -18.55 8.52
N GLU A 207 12.76 -19.49 8.78
CA GLU A 207 12.79 -20.25 10.04
C GLU A 207 13.18 -19.34 11.22
N GLU A 208 14.04 -18.35 10.96
CA GLU A 208 14.54 -17.39 11.95
C GLU A 208 13.60 -16.19 12.19
N VAL A 209 12.65 -15.95 11.29
CA VAL A 209 11.65 -14.86 11.42
C VAL A 209 10.69 -15.10 12.60
N GLY A 210 10.54 -16.35 13.04
CA GLY A 210 9.74 -16.70 14.21
C GLY A 210 8.22 -16.62 13.98
N LYS A 211 7.47 -16.30 15.04
CA LYS A 211 6.00 -16.43 15.06
C LYS A 211 5.26 -15.46 14.14
N ILE A 212 5.88 -14.32 13.78
CA ILE A 212 5.22 -13.31 12.96
C ILE A 212 4.85 -13.83 11.57
N PHE A 213 5.70 -14.69 10.99
CA PHE A 213 5.40 -15.34 9.72
C PHE A 213 4.16 -16.24 9.82
N SER A 214 4.07 -17.05 10.88
CA SER A 214 2.91 -17.90 11.14
C SER A 214 1.63 -17.07 11.32
N TYR A 215 1.69 -15.97 12.07
CA TYR A 215 0.54 -15.07 12.24
C TYR A 215 0.08 -14.45 10.92
N HIS A 216 1.01 -14.00 10.08
CA HIS A 216 0.69 -13.50 8.74
C HIS A 216 0.04 -14.58 7.86
N ARG A 217 0.57 -15.80 7.88
CA ARG A 217 0.03 -16.92 7.11
C ARG A 217 -1.38 -17.31 7.58
N ASP A 218 -1.58 -17.43 8.88
CA ASP A 218 -2.85 -17.88 9.45
C ASP A 218 -3.94 -16.80 9.25
N MET A 219 -3.58 -15.52 9.35
CA MET A 219 -4.47 -14.41 9.00
C MET A 219 -4.84 -14.38 7.50
N ALA A 220 -3.96 -14.84 6.60
CA ALA A 220 -4.28 -15.00 5.18
C ALA A 220 -5.45 -15.97 4.95
N ILE A 221 -5.59 -17.00 5.79
CA ILE A 221 -6.70 -17.96 5.73
C ILE A 221 -8.02 -17.25 6.10
N ILE A 222 -7.99 -16.38 7.10
CA ILE A 222 -9.16 -15.57 7.49
C ILE A 222 -9.56 -14.64 6.33
N VAL A 223 -8.59 -13.97 5.70
CA VAL A 223 -8.83 -13.16 4.49
C VAL A 223 -9.48 -14.00 3.39
N LEU A 224 -8.99 -15.22 3.16
CA LEU A 224 -9.56 -16.14 2.17
C LEU A 224 -11.03 -16.47 2.47
N ILE A 225 -11.33 -16.90 3.70
CA ILE A 225 -12.69 -17.27 4.12
C ILE A 225 -13.65 -16.08 3.96
N LEU A 226 -13.26 -14.89 4.41
CA LEU A 226 -14.09 -13.69 4.29
C LEU A 226 -14.37 -13.34 2.83
N ASN A 227 -13.36 -13.41 1.95
CA ASN A 227 -13.55 -13.09 0.53
C ASN A 227 -14.40 -14.15 -0.19
N LEU A 228 -14.28 -15.43 0.15
CA LEU A 228 -15.15 -16.48 -0.39
C LEU A 228 -16.61 -16.28 0.05
N TRP A 229 -16.83 -15.90 1.31
CA TRP A 229 -18.17 -15.60 1.81
C TRP A 229 -18.76 -14.37 1.09
N ILE A 230 -18.00 -13.28 0.97
CA ILE A 230 -18.41 -12.09 0.21
C ILE A 230 -18.75 -12.46 -1.23
N TYR A 231 -17.91 -13.26 -1.89
CA TYR A 231 -18.14 -13.68 -3.28
C TYR A 231 -19.47 -14.41 -3.44
N ARG A 232 -19.78 -15.36 -2.54
CA ARG A 232 -21.06 -16.06 -2.53
C ARG A 232 -22.23 -15.08 -2.37
N GLU A 233 -22.17 -14.19 -1.37
CA GLU A 233 -23.24 -13.23 -1.11
C GLU A 233 -23.45 -12.27 -2.29
N VAL A 234 -22.37 -11.82 -2.93
CA VAL A 234 -22.44 -10.96 -4.13
C VAL A 234 -23.06 -11.72 -5.30
N LYS A 235 -22.62 -12.95 -5.55
CA LYS A 235 -23.17 -13.80 -6.63
C LYS A 235 -24.66 -14.07 -6.45
N ASP A 236 -25.09 -14.35 -5.23
CA ASP A 236 -26.48 -14.72 -4.94
C ASP A 236 -27.42 -13.50 -4.98
N LYS A 237 -26.95 -12.32 -4.54
CA LYS A 237 -27.79 -11.12 -4.37
C LYS A 237 -27.72 -10.13 -5.52
N PHE A 238 -26.68 -10.18 -6.35
CA PHE A 238 -26.46 -9.21 -7.43
C PHE A 238 -26.41 -9.92 -8.78
N SER A 239 -27.51 -9.82 -9.54
CA SER A 239 -27.58 -10.21 -10.95
C SER A 239 -26.91 -9.20 -11.91
N GLY A 240 -26.47 -8.05 -11.38
CA GLY A 240 -25.78 -7.01 -12.14
C GLY A 240 -24.34 -7.40 -12.51
N LYS A 241 -23.99 -7.22 -13.79
CA LYS A 241 -22.66 -7.60 -14.32
C LYS A 241 -21.49 -6.97 -13.58
N GLN A 242 -21.61 -5.74 -13.09
CA GLN A 242 -20.47 -5.01 -12.53
C GLN A 242 -20.03 -5.52 -11.15
N ALA A 243 -20.94 -5.69 -10.19
CA ALA A 243 -20.58 -6.16 -8.85
C ALA A 243 -20.00 -7.59 -8.89
N LEU A 244 -20.59 -8.46 -9.71
CA LEU A 244 -20.09 -9.82 -9.93
C LEU A 244 -18.73 -9.83 -10.65
N LEU A 245 -18.50 -8.96 -11.64
CA LEU A 245 -17.20 -8.83 -12.30
C LEU A 245 -16.11 -8.43 -11.30
N ILE A 246 -16.39 -7.45 -10.44
CA ILE A 246 -15.44 -7.05 -9.38
C ILE A 246 -15.23 -8.17 -8.37
N GLY A 247 -16.29 -8.90 -7.99
CA GLY A 247 -16.18 -10.10 -7.14
C GLY A 247 -15.29 -11.19 -7.75
N ASN A 248 -15.45 -11.48 -9.05
CA ASN A 248 -14.60 -12.42 -9.78
C ASN A 248 -13.14 -11.96 -9.82
N ALA A 249 -12.90 -10.69 -10.18
CA ALA A 249 -11.57 -10.11 -10.21
C ALA A 249 -10.89 -10.17 -8.84
N ASN A 250 -11.64 -9.89 -7.77
CA ASN A 250 -11.17 -9.99 -6.39
C ASN A 250 -10.75 -11.43 -6.04
N GLY A 251 -11.53 -12.43 -6.46
CA GLY A 251 -11.16 -13.84 -6.30
C GLY A 251 -9.88 -14.23 -7.05
N VAL A 252 -9.73 -13.80 -8.31
CA VAL A 252 -8.51 -14.06 -9.10
C VAL A 252 -7.29 -13.41 -8.45
N VAL A 253 -7.38 -12.14 -8.06
CA VAL A 253 -6.27 -11.41 -7.42
C VAL A 253 -5.91 -12.03 -6.08
N LEU A 254 -6.89 -12.50 -5.29
CA LEU A 254 -6.63 -13.21 -4.05
C LEU A 254 -5.86 -14.51 -4.27
N LEU A 255 -6.19 -15.28 -5.31
CA LEU A 255 -5.43 -16.48 -5.68
C LEU A 255 -3.99 -16.15 -6.09
N LEU A 256 -3.80 -15.09 -6.87
CA LEU A 256 -2.46 -14.59 -7.23
C LEU A 256 -1.68 -14.12 -6.00
N GLN A 257 -2.35 -13.47 -5.04
CA GLN A 257 -1.75 -13.03 -3.79
C GLN A 257 -1.28 -14.20 -2.94
N ILE A 258 -2.12 -15.23 -2.78
CA ILE A 258 -1.74 -16.46 -2.07
C ILE A 258 -0.61 -17.16 -2.82
N GLY A 259 -0.71 -17.32 -4.14
CA GLY A 259 0.32 -17.96 -4.96
C GLY A 259 1.68 -17.27 -4.85
N THR A 260 1.73 -15.94 -4.92
CA THR A 260 2.98 -15.18 -4.71
C THR A 260 3.51 -15.29 -3.28
N GLY A 261 2.64 -15.36 -2.28
CA GLY A 261 3.02 -15.63 -0.88
C GLY A 261 3.63 -17.03 -0.68
N LEU A 262 3.07 -18.04 -1.35
CA LEU A 262 3.65 -19.39 -1.36
C LEU A 262 5.02 -19.40 -2.05
N ILE A 263 5.16 -18.72 -3.20
CA ILE A 263 6.46 -18.60 -3.88
C ILE A 263 7.50 -17.96 -2.96
N LEU A 264 7.13 -16.90 -2.25
CA LEU A 264 8.00 -16.27 -1.25
C LEU A 264 8.44 -17.27 -0.16
N SER A 265 7.52 -18.11 0.30
CA SER A 265 7.78 -19.10 1.34
C SER A 265 8.66 -20.27 0.90
N TYR A 266 8.56 -20.72 -0.35
CA TYR A 266 9.22 -21.95 -0.82
C TYR A 266 10.45 -21.72 -1.70
N PHE A 267 10.63 -20.52 -2.27
CA PHE A 267 11.69 -20.23 -3.24
C PHE A 267 12.68 -19.17 -2.73
N ALA A 268 12.94 -19.15 -1.41
CA ALA A 268 13.90 -18.26 -0.76
C ALA A 268 13.63 -16.76 -1.03
N LEU A 269 12.36 -16.33 -0.93
CA LEU A 269 11.96 -14.92 -1.00
C LEU A 269 12.49 -14.18 -2.25
N PRO A 270 12.21 -14.64 -3.48
CA PRO A 270 12.80 -14.03 -4.65
C PRO A 270 12.26 -12.60 -4.87
N PRO A 271 13.09 -11.61 -5.25
CA PRO A 271 12.69 -10.20 -5.25
C PRO A 271 11.46 -9.88 -6.12
N TYR A 272 11.30 -10.59 -7.25
CA TYR A 272 10.13 -10.41 -8.12
C TYR A 272 8.84 -10.86 -7.43
N ALA A 273 8.87 -11.94 -6.65
CA ALA A 273 7.69 -12.42 -5.92
C ALA A 273 7.31 -11.46 -4.80
N GLN A 274 8.29 -10.80 -4.18
CA GLN A 274 8.06 -9.77 -3.17
C GLN A 274 7.34 -8.56 -3.77
N ALA A 275 7.81 -8.09 -4.93
CA ALA A 275 7.16 -7.00 -5.65
C ALA A 275 5.72 -7.38 -6.07
N LEU A 276 5.52 -8.59 -6.60
CA LEU A 276 4.19 -9.08 -7.00
C LEU A 276 3.23 -9.25 -5.80
N HIS A 277 3.73 -9.73 -4.66
CA HIS A 277 2.91 -9.90 -3.45
C HIS A 277 2.45 -8.55 -2.85
N ILE A 278 3.26 -7.49 -2.98
CA ILE A 278 2.84 -6.14 -2.59
C ILE A 278 1.86 -5.57 -3.63
N LEU A 279 2.09 -5.82 -4.92
CA LEU A 279 1.17 -5.40 -5.98
C LEU A 279 -0.21 -6.04 -5.82
N PHE A 280 -0.29 -7.36 -5.64
CA PHE A 280 -1.57 -8.03 -5.54
C PHE A 280 -2.27 -7.76 -4.19
N SER A 281 -1.56 -7.48 -3.08
CA SER A 281 -2.22 -7.00 -1.86
C SER A 281 -2.88 -5.64 -2.02
N THR A 282 -2.20 -4.70 -2.67
CA THR A 282 -2.73 -3.35 -2.93
C THR A 282 -3.88 -3.36 -3.94
N VAL A 283 -3.81 -4.20 -4.97
CA VAL A 283 -4.93 -4.42 -5.92
C VAL A 283 -6.11 -5.10 -5.23
N LEU A 284 -5.87 -6.10 -4.37
CA LEU A 284 -6.93 -6.77 -3.62
C LEU A 284 -7.68 -5.77 -2.74
N PHE A 285 -6.96 -4.98 -1.94
CA PHE A 285 -7.55 -3.89 -1.15
C PHE A 285 -8.39 -2.94 -2.00
N SER A 286 -7.88 -2.55 -3.17
CA SER A 286 -8.56 -1.65 -4.10
C SER A 286 -9.88 -2.22 -4.61
N LEU A 287 -9.88 -3.50 -4.99
CA LEU A 287 -11.08 -4.19 -5.47
C LEU A 287 -12.10 -4.38 -4.35
N GLN A 288 -11.67 -4.77 -3.15
CA GLN A 288 -12.53 -4.87 -1.97
C GLN A 288 -13.19 -3.52 -1.64
N TYR A 289 -12.41 -2.44 -1.63
CA TYR A 289 -12.93 -1.10 -1.36
C TYR A 289 -13.87 -0.61 -2.47
N TYR A 290 -13.55 -0.86 -3.74
CA TYR A 290 -14.45 -0.51 -4.83
C TYR A 290 -15.76 -1.32 -4.79
N LEU A 291 -15.68 -2.61 -4.48
CA LEU A 291 -16.86 -3.46 -4.26
C LEU A 291 -17.71 -2.90 -3.11
N PHE A 292 -17.10 -2.53 -1.99
CA PHE A 292 -17.79 -1.89 -0.88
C PHE A 292 -18.60 -0.67 -1.34
N LEU A 293 -18.02 0.21 -2.16
CA LEU A 293 -18.71 1.39 -2.68
C LEU A 293 -19.89 1.05 -3.61
N LEU A 294 -19.74 0.03 -4.47
CA LEU A 294 -20.83 -0.45 -5.33
C LEU A 294 -22.02 -0.95 -4.50
N ILE A 295 -21.74 -1.78 -3.48
CA ILE A 295 -22.77 -2.31 -2.58
C ILE A 295 -23.35 -1.19 -1.70
N TYR A 296 -22.53 -0.23 -1.27
CA TYR A 296 -22.96 0.89 -0.43
C TYR A 296 -24.03 1.74 -1.12
N ARG A 297 -23.90 1.98 -2.43
CA ARG A 297 -24.84 2.73 -3.27
C ARG A 297 -26.11 1.96 -3.64
N THR A 298 -26.18 0.68 -3.32
CA THR A 298 -27.36 -0.15 -3.56
C THR A 298 -28.41 0.12 -2.48
N THR A 299 -29.70 0.11 -2.85
CA THR A 299 -30.84 0.19 -1.94
C THR A 299 -31.63 -1.11 -1.92
N THR A 300 -32.19 -1.46 -0.76
CA THR A 300 -33.11 -2.60 -0.65
C THR A 300 -34.48 -2.16 -1.17
N TYR A 301 -35.14 -3.00 -1.97
CA TYR A 301 -36.53 -2.78 -2.34
C TYR A 301 -37.42 -2.89 -1.10
N ASN A 302 -38.11 -1.80 -0.75
CA ASN A 302 -39.16 -1.83 0.24
C ASN A 302 -40.50 -1.96 -0.51
N GLN A 303 -41.13 -3.13 -0.43
CA GLN A 303 -42.56 -3.23 -0.72
C GLN A 303 -43.28 -2.47 0.40
N ASN A 304 -43.69 -1.22 0.16
CA ASN A 304 -44.75 -0.64 0.99
C ASN A 304 -46.05 -1.37 0.61
N PRO A 305 -46.69 -2.11 1.54
CA PRO A 305 -48.07 -2.50 1.33
C PRO A 305 -48.91 -1.23 1.55
N ASN A 306 -49.52 -0.73 0.46
CA ASN A 306 -50.72 0.11 0.60
C ASN A 306 -51.89 -0.77 1.03
#